data_AF-A0A2V5LII5-F1
#
_entry.id   AF-A0A2V5LII5-F1
#
_cell.length_a   1.000
_cell.length_b   1.000
_cell.length_c   1.000
_cell.angle_alpha   90.00
_cell.angle_beta   90.00
_cell.angle_gamma   90.00
#
_symmetry.space_group_name_H-M   'P 1'
#
loop_
_entity.id
_entity.type
_entity.pdbx_description
1 polymer ?
#
loop_
_entity_poly.entity_id
_entity_poly.type
_entity_poly.pdbx_seq_one_letter_code
_entity_poly.pdbx_strand_id
1 'polypeptide(L)'
;MRDGIKSLAKLGVCTEAEWPYKINRFTKKPTAACYRSAKKHRILSYHRISTVDEMRSCLAEGFPFVFGFTVYEAFESATVAKSGVLNMPGPKEKVMGGHAVMGVGYDNAAMRFTIRNSWGTDWGQKGYFTMPYDYLSPDKNLSDDFWTVRILQEA
;
A
#
# COMPACT_ATOMS: atom_id res chain seq x y z
N MET A 1 5.81 -8.42 -1.20
CA MET A 1 4.65 -8.13 -0.30
C MET A 1 3.90 -9.37 0.19
N ARG A 2 3.83 -10.42 -0.63
CA ARG A 2 3.14 -11.68 -0.35
C ARG A 2 3.38 -12.29 1.05
N ASP A 3 4.59 -12.23 1.58
CA ASP A 3 4.89 -12.83 2.89
C ASP A 3 4.26 -12.07 4.07
N GLY A 4 4.07 -10.76 3.95
CA GLY A 4 3.30 -9.99 4.92
C GLY A 4 1.86 -10.47 4.98
N ILE A 5 1.24 -10.67 3.82
CA ILE A 5 -0.15 -11.17 3.70
C ILE A 5 -0.26 -12.60 4.22
N LYS A 6 0.68 -13.49 3.90
CA LYS A 6 0.74 -14.84 4.48
C LYS A 6 0.88 -14.82 5.99
N SER A 7 1.65 -13.87 6.53
CA SER A 7 1.80 -13.70 7.99
C SER A 7 0.47 -13.29 8.63
N LEU A 8 -0.27 -12.36 8.00
CA LEU A 8 -1.62 -12.00 8.44
C LEU A 8 -2.60 -13.19 8.38
N ALA A 9 -2.52 -14.03 7.34
CA ALA A 9 -3.41 -15.18 7.22
C ALA A 9 -3.07 -16.29 8.24
N LYS A 10 -1.79 -16.56 8.45
CA LYS A 10 -1.30 -17.65 9.31
C LYS A 10 -1.28 -17.28 10.79
N LEU A 11 -0.83 -16.08 11.10
CA LEU A 11 -0.55 -15.62 12.48
C LEU A 11 -1.53 -14.55 12.93
N GLY A 12 -2.03 -13.72 12.00
CA GLY A 12 -2.83 -12.53 12.29
C GLY A 12 -1.96 -11.37 12.77
N VAL A 13 -2.59 -10.38 13.39
CA VAL A 13 -1.90 -9.19 13.90
C VAL A 13 -2.44 -8.78 15.26
N CYS A 14 -1.56 -8.51 16.22
CA CYS A 14 -1.95 -7.96 17.51
C CYS A 14 -2.18 -6.45 17.39
N THR A 15 -2.79 -5.84 18.39
CA THR A 15 -2.97 -4.39 18.39
C THR A 15 -1.64 -3.65 18.51
N GLU A 16 -1.56 -2.43 17.99
CA GLU A 16 -0.36 -1.60 18.13
C GLU A 16 -0.08 -1.23 19.61
N ALA A 17 -1.11 -1.18 20.47
CA ALA A 17 -0.92 -1.01 21.91
C ALA A 17 -0.16 -2.19 22.56
N GLU A 18 -0.40 -3.42 22.10
CA GLU A 18 0.32 -4.61 22.58
C GLU A 18 1.75 -4.71 22.04
N TRP A 19 1.99 -4.22 20.83
CA TRP A 19 3.32 -4.19 20.21
C TRP A 19 3.56 -2.87 19.45
N PRO A 20 3.92 -1.78 20.17
CA PRO A 20 4.01 -0.46 19.57
C PRO A 20 5.20 -0.35 18.62
N TYR A 21 5.01 0.42 17.55
CA TYR A 21 6.10 0.74 16.64
C TYR A 21 7.22 1.49 17.38
N LYS A 22 8.38 0.84 17.46
CA LYS A 22 9.62 1.42 17.97
C LYS A 22 10.73 1.01 17.03
N ILE A 23 11.32 1.97 16.31
CA ILE A 23 12.30 1.69 15.26
C ILE A 23 13.47 0.85 15.77
N ASN A 24 13.94 1.07 17.00
CA ASN A 24 15.02 0.27 17.60
C ASN A 24 14.63 -1.17 17.99
N ARG A 25 13.37 -1.55 17.82
CA ARG A 25 12.82 -2.88 18.15
C ARG A 25 12.25 -3.62 16.94
N PHE A 26 12.40 -3.11 15.72
CA PHE A 26 11.79 -3.72 14.54
C PHE A 26 12.22 -5.18 14.30
N THR A 27 13.45 -5.54 14.69
CA THR A 27 13.99 -6.92 14.61
C THR A 27 13.71 -7.76 15.86
N LYS A 28 13.13 -7.17 16.91
CA LYS A 28 12.83 -7.90 18.14
C LYS A 28 11.54 -8.71 17.96
N LYS A 29 11.62 -9.99 18.31
CA LYS A 29 10.48 -10.89 18.28
C LYS A 29 9.38 -10.40 19.24
N PRO A 30 8.11 -10.31 18.80
CA PRO A 30 6.98 -10.03 19.67
C PRO A 30 6.79 -11.08 20.78
N THR A 31 6.11 -10.71 21.85
CA THR A 31 5.86 -11.63 22.97
C THR A 31 4.89 -12.75 22.59
N ALA A 32 4.89 -13.85 23.33
CA ALA A 32 3.90 -14.92 23.15
C ALA A 32 2.45 -14.43 23.34
N ALA A 33 2.23 -13.39 24.16
CA ALA A 33 0.92 -12.77 24.32
C ALA A 33 0.46 -12.07 23.04
N CYS A 34 1.36 -11.34 22.36
CA CYS A 34 1.10 -10.74 21.05
C CYS A 34 0.65 -11.80 20.03
N TYR A 35 1.34 -12.93 19.94
CA TYR A 35 0.95 -14.02 19.03
C TYR A 35 -0.38 -14.68 19.39
N ARG A 36 -0.76 -14.74 20.67
CA ARG A 36 -2.09 -15.24 21.06
C ARG A 36 -3.20 -14.25 20.69
N SER A 37 -2.99 -12.96 20.92
CA SER A 37 -3.93 -11.90 20.52
C SER A 37 -4.09 -11.82 19.01
N ALA A 38 -2.98 -11.92 18.28
CA ALA A 38 -2.93 -11.85 16.82
C ALA A 38 -3.87 -12.82 16.11
N LYS A 39 -4.06 -14.03 16.66
CA LYS A 39 -4.95 -15.06 16.10
C LYS A 39 -6.40 -14.60 15.93
N LYS A 40 -6.84 -13.59 16.70
CA LYS A 40 -8.18 -12.99 16.63
C LYS A 40 -8.37 -12.08 15.40
N HIS A 41 -7.27 -11.57 14.83
CA HIS A 41 -7.28 -10.67 13.67
C HIS A 41 -6.56 -11.30 12.48
N ARG A 42 -6.86 -12.58 12.20
CA ARG A 42 -6.39 -13.23 10.98
C ARG A 42 -7.25 -12.77 9.81
N ILE A 43 -6.60 -12.55 8.68
CA ILE A 43 -7.31 -12.35 7.43
C ILE A 43 -7.80 -13.70 6.91
N LEU A 44 -9.00 -13.73 6.35
CA LEU A 44 -9.62 -14.96 5.86
C LEU A 44 -9.30 -15.21 4.38
N SER A 45 -9.33 -14.14 3.58
CA SER A 45 -9.10 -14.22 2.14
C SER A 45 -8.27 -13.04 1.66
N TYR A 46 -7.47 -13.30 0.63
CA TYR A 46 -6.70 -12.28 -0.07
C TYR A 46 -6.59 -12.65 -1.54
N HIS A 47 -6.63 -11.64 -2.40
CA HIS A 47 -6.69 -11.81 -3.85
C HIS A 47 -5.61 -10.96 -4.50
N ARG A 48 -4.97 -11.51 -5.53
CA ARG A 48 -4.11 -10.74 -6.41
C ARG A 48 -4.99 -9.91 -7.34
N ILE A 49 -4.56 -8.68 -7.60
CA ILE A 49 -5.16 -7.80 -8.61
C ILE A 49 -4.16 -7.68 -9.77
N SER A 50 -4.65 -7.66 -11.00
CA SER A 50 -3.81 -7.76 -12.20
C SER A 50 -4.03 -6.60 -13.17
N THR A 51 -5.18 -5.91 -13.14
CA THR A 51 -5.47 -4.84 -14.11
C THR A 51 -5.94 -3.56 -13.42
N VAL A 52 -5.81 -2.42 -14.11
CA VAL A 52 -6.33 -1.13 -13.65
C VAL A 52 -7.84 -1.21 -13.39
N ASP A 53 -8.60 -1.91 -14.24
CA ASP A 53 -10.04 -2.09 -14.04
C ASP A 53 -10.38 -2.94 -12.81
N GLU A 54 -9.62 -3.98 -12.53
CA GLU A 54 -9.76 -4.75 -11.29
C GLU A 54 -9.40 -3.90 -10.05
N MET A 55 -8.38 -3.02 -10.13
CA MET A 55 -8.04 -2.09 -9.05
C MET A 55 -9.18 -1.11 -8.77
N ARG A 56 -9.79 -0.55 -9.82
CA ARG A 56 -10.95 0.33 -9.68
C ARG A 56 -12.16 -0.41 -9.12
N SER A 57 -12.45 -1.61 -9.62
CA SER A 57 -13.56 -2.44 -9.14
C SER A 57 -13.38 -2.81 -7.66
N CYS A 58 -12.16 -3.17 -7.26
CA CYS A 58 -11.81 -3.44 -5.87
C CYS A 58 -12.12 -2.24 -4.95
N LEU A 59 -11.75 -1.03 -5.39
CA LEU A 59 -12.03 0.20 -4.65
C LEU A 59 -13.52 0.56 -4.64
N ALA A 60 -14.22 0.35 -5.75
CA ALA A 60 -15.66 0.58 -5.86
C ALA A 60 -16.48 -0.35 -4.96
N GLU A 61 -15.99 -1.58 -4.73
CA GLU A 61 -16.54 -2.53 -3.77
C GLU A 61 -16.21 -2.18 -2.30
N GLY A 62 -15.45 -1.09 -2.06
CA GLY A 62 -15.10 -0.62 -0.73
C GLY A 62 -13.83 -1.25 -0.14
N PHE A 63 -13.03 -1.95 -0.95
CA PHE A 63 -11.83 -2.64 -0.48
C PHE A 63 -10.57 -1.92 -0.97
N PRO A 64 -9.68 -1.46 -0.05
CA PRO A 64 -8.37 -0.98 -0.45
C PRO A 64 -7.50 -2.13 -0.94
N PHE A 65 -6.42 -1.79 -1.63
CA PHE A 65 -5.38 -2.74 -2.03
C PHE A 65 -3.99 -2.18 -1.74
N VAL A 66 -3.03 -3.07 -1.56
CA VAL A 66 -1.61 -2.72 -1.40
C VAL A 66 -0.84 -3.12 -2.65
N PHE A 67 0.23 -2.39 -2.97
CA PHE A 67 1.09 -2.66 -4.13
C PHE A 67 2.49 -2.12 -3.89
N GLY A 68 3.45 -2.67 -4.63
CA GLY A 68 4.81 -2.15 -4.72
C GLY A 68 4.98 -1.33 -5.98
N PHE A 69 5.80 -0.28 -5.93
CA PHE A 69 6.14 0.51 -7.11
C PHE A 69 7.60 0.94 -7.09
N THR A 70 8.15 1.14 -8.29
CA THR A 70 9.49 1.69 -8.51
C THR A 70 9.46 3.17 -8.16
N VAL A 71 10.33 3.60 -7.25
CA VAL A 71 10.47 5.00 -6.85
C VAL A 71 11.51 5.68 -7.72
N TYR A 72 11.17 6.86 -8.25
CA TYR A 72 12.09 7.72 -8.99
C TYR A 72 12.35 9.04 -8.23
N GLU A 73 13.38 9.78 -8.63
CA GLU A 73 13.84 11.03 -8.00
C GLU A 73 12.70 12.04 -7.70
N ALA A 74 11.72 12.18 -8.61
CA ALA A 74 10.61 13.11 -8.44
C ALA A 74 9.76 12.77 -7.22
N PHE A 75 9.55 11.49 -6.90
CA PHE A 75 8.74 11.09 -5.74
C PHE A 75 9.37 11.52 -4.41
N GLU A 76 10.70 11.52 -4.33
CA GLU A 76 11.45 11.99 -3.16
C GLU A 76 11.68 13.51 -3.14
N SER A 77 11.26 14.21 -4.20
CA SER A 77 11.44 15.66 -4.29
C SER A 77 10.54 16.43 -3.31
N ALA A 78 11.01 17.61 -2.91
CA ALA A 78 10.21 18.55 -2.12
C ALA A 78 8.91 18.97 -2.83
N THR A 79 8.90 18.95 -4.17
CA THR A 79 7.72 19.28 -4.97
C THR A 79 6.60 18.26 -4.78
N VAL A 80 6.92 16.96 -4.85
CA VAL A 80 5.92 15.90 -4.60
C VAL A 80 5.58 15.83 -3.11
N ALA A 81 6.57 15.99 -2.24
CA ALA A 81 6.34 16.05 -0.79
C ALA A 81 5.42 17.19 -0.37
N LYS A 82 5.36 18.29 -1.12
CA LYS A 82 4.44 19.41 -0.86
C LYS A 82 3.08 19.27 -1.55
N SER A 83 3.06 18.75 -2.78
CA SER A 83 1.83 18.71 -3.60
C SER A 83 1.03 17.42 -3.44
N GLY A 84 1.70 16.31 -3.12
CA GLY A 84 1.14 14.95 -3.23
C GLY A 84 0.71 14.60 -4.65
N VAL A 85 1.30 15.20 -5.69
CA VAL A 85 0.99 14.89 -7.09
C VAL A 85 2.20 14.23 -7.74
N LEU A 86 2.17 12.90 -7.90
CA LEU A 86 3.20 12.17 -8.63
C LEU A 86 2.85 12.11 -10.11
N ASN A 87 3.77 12.45 -11.00
CA ASN A 87 3.60 12.29 -12.44
C ASN A 87 4.40 11.09 -12.95
N MET A 88 4.20 10.71 -14.22
CA MET A 88 5.01 9.68 -14.84
C MET A 88 6.49 10.10 -14.83
N PRO A 89 7.41 9.17 -14.56
CA PRO A 89 8.83 9.50 -14.52
C PRO A 89 9.33 9.96 -15.89
N GLY A 90 10.28 10.88 -15.89
CA GLY A 90 10.97 11.31 -17.10
C GLY A 90 11.88 10.21 -17.68
N PRO A 91 12.21 10.26 -18.98
CA PRO A 91 13.00 9.21 -19.64
C PRO A 91 14.45 9.08 -19.13
N LYS A 92 14.95 10.08 -18.40
CA LYS A 92 16.31 10.11 -17.81
C LYS A 92 16.29 10.16 -16.28
N GLU A 93 15.11 10.03 -15.68
CA GLU A 93 14.96 10.10 -14.24
C GLU A 93 15.52 8.84 -13.58
N LYS A 94 16.23 9.00 -12.47
CA LYS A 94 16.89 7.86 -11.83
C LYS A 94 15.95 7.12 -10.90
N VAL A 95 16.12 5.80 -10.87
CA VAL A 95 15.48 4.92 -9.90
C VAL A 95 16.16 5.10 -8.55
N MET A 96 15.37 5.36 -7.52
CA MET A 96 15.81 5.50 -6.12
C MET A 96 15.59 4.22 -5.31
N GLY A 97 14.66 3.38 -5.72
CA GLY A 97 14.39 2.10 -5.08
C GLY A 97 12.97 1.60 -5.32
N GLY A 98 12.43 0.88 -4.34
CA GLY A 98 11.05 0.41 -4.34
C GLY A 98 10.34 0.80 -3.04
N HIS A 99 9.04 1.07 -3.14
CA HIS A 99 8.21 1.39 -1.99
C HIS A 99 6.86 0.67 -2.08
N ALA A 100 6.23 0.43 -0.94
CA ALA A 100 4.94 -0.23 -0.84
C ALA A 100 3.92 0.68 -0.17
N VAL A 101 2.75 0.80 -0.78
CA VAL A 101 1.71 1.77 -0.42
C VAL A 101 0.31 1.17 -0.60
N MET A 102 -0.72 1.90 -0.18
CA MET A 102 -2.12 1.44 -0.23
C MET A 102 -2.97 2.32 -1.14
N GLY A 103 -3.55 1.74 -2.18
CA GLY A 103 -4.59 2.39 -2.99
C GLY A 103 -5.91 2.45 -2.20
N VAL A 104 -6.52 3.64 -2.16
CA VAL A 104 -7.71 3.93 -1.33
C VAL A 104 -8.82 4.66 -2.07
N GLY A 105 -8.60 5.06 -3.31
CA GLY A 105 -9.58 5.77 -4.12
C GLY A 105 -9.09 5.96 -5.55
N TYR A 106 -9.97 6.44 -6.41
CA TYR A 106 -9.66 6.74 -7.81
C TYR A 106 -10.52 7.88 -8.33
N ASP A 107 -10.01 8.57 -9.35
CA ASP A 107 -10.69 9.61 -10.11
C ASP A 107 -10.53 9.29 -11.60
N ASN A 108 -11.65 8.96 -12.24
CA ASN A 108 -11.70 8.64 -13.67
C ASN A 108 -11.55 9.86 -14.58
N ALA A 109 -11.99 11.04 -14.13
CA ALA A 109 -11.84 12.25 -14.92
C ALA A 109 -10.37 12.68 -14.96
N ALA A 110 -9.68 12.53 -13.82
CA ALA A 110 -8.25 12.81 -13.73
C ALA A 110 -7.36 11.63 -14.21
N MET A 111 -7.91 10.42 -14.32
CA MET A 111 -7.17 9.17 -14.59
C MET A 111 -6.09 8.88 -13.54
N ARG A 112 -6.45 9.00 -12.25
CA ARG A 112 -5.52 8.89 -11.11
C ARG A 112 -6.08 8.07 -9.98
N PHE A 113 -5.22 7.33 -9.29
CA PHE A 113 -5.50 6.71 -8.01
C PHE A 113 -5.12 7.64 -6.86
N THR A 114 -5.88 7.60 -5.78
CA THR A 114 -5.52 8.16 -4.48
C THR A 114 -4.83 7.10 -3.65
N ILE A 115 -3.63 7.41 -3.19
CA ILE A 115 -2.74 6.48 -2.51
C ILE A 115 -2.42 7.00 -1.11
N ARG A 116 -2.54 6.15 -0.10
CA ARG A 116 -2.11 6.42 1.27
C ARG A 116 -0.62 6.05 1.42
N ASN A 117 0.19 7.04 1.78
CA ASN A 117 1.61 6.84 2.11
C ASN A 117 1.79 6.54 3.61
N SER A 118 3.03 6.27 4.02
CA SER A 118 3.42 5.93 5.40
C SER A 118 4.48 6.88 5.99
N TRP A 119 4.60 8.10 5.46
CA TRP A 119 5.62 9.09 5.83
C TRP A 119 5.08 10.26 6.66
N GLY A 120 4.04 10.02 7.44
CA GLY A 120 3.41 11.03 8.29
C GLY A 120 2.44 11.95 7.55
N THR A 121 1.70 12.75 8.32
CA THR A 121 0.66 13.64 7.79
C THR A 121 1.21 14.91 7.16
N ASP A 122 2.44 15.28 7.45
CA ASP A 122 3.05 16.50 6.91
C ASP A 122 3.55 16.32 5.48
N TRP A 123 3.55 15.09 4.98
CA TRP A 123 3.96 14.74 3.63
C TRP A 123 2.76 14.68 2.68
N GLY A 124 2.89 15.27 1.50
CA GLY A 124 1.90 15.29 0.44
C GLY A 124 0.59 15.94 0.86
N GLN A 125 -0.52 15.29 0.51
CA GLN A 125 -1.88 15.71 0.83
C GLN A 125 -2.31 15.07 2.15
N LYS A 126 -1.78 15.53 3.29
CA LYS A 126 -2.07 14.97 4.62
C LYS A 126 -1.67 13.49 4.77
N GLY A 127 -0.54 13.09 4.19
CA GLY A 127 -0.06 11.70 4.15
C GLY A 127 -0.53 10.92 2.92
N TYR A 128 -1.24 11.55 1.99
CA TYR A 128 -1.72 10.95 0.76
C TYR A 128 -1.04 11.58 -0.46
N PHE A 129 -1.13 10.89 -1.59
CA PHE A 129 -0.77 11.43 -2.89
C PHE A 129 -1.66 10.83 -3.98
N THR A 130 -1.60 11.42 -5.16
CA THR A 130 -2.25 10.88 -6.36
C THR A 130 -1.21 10.34 -7.33
N MET A 131 -1.57 9.29 -8.07
CA MET A 131 -0.69 8.57 -8.99
C MET A 131 -1.45 8.25 -10.29
N PRO A 132 -0.87 8.44 -11.49
CA PRO A 132 -1.54 8.15 -12.76
C PRO A 132 -1.91 6.67 -12.88
N TYR A 133 -3.00 6.35 -13.58
CA TYR A 133 -3.36 4.96 -13.90
C TYR A 133 -2.23 4.24 -14.65
N ASP A 134 -1.56 4.93 -15.57
CA ASP A 134 -0.40 4.40 -16.30
C ASP A 134 0.70 3.90 -15.36
N TYR A 135 0.92 4.54 -14.22
CA TYR A 135 1.93 4.10 -13.26
C TYR A 135 1.61 2.71 -12.70
N LEU A 136 0.31 2.41 -12.52
CA LEU A 136 -0.18 1.12 -12.02
C LEU A 136 -0.47 0.12 -13.15
N SER A 137 -0.37 0.55 -14.41
CA SER A 137 -0.68 -0.31 -15.54
C SER A 137 0.39 -1.40 -15.69
N PRO A 138 -0.01 -2.69 -15.85
CA PRO A 138 0.94 -3.78 -16.10
C PRO A 138 1.87 -3.51 -17.28
N ASP A 139 1.39 -2.78 -18.29
CA ASP A 139 2.13 -2.49 -19.53
C ASP A 139 3.32 -1.55 -19.32
N LYS A 140 3.34 -0.77 -18.22
CA LYS A 140 4.42 0.18 -17.95
C LYS A 140 5.54 -0.41 -17.10
N ASN A 141 5.30 -1.54 -16.42
CA ASN A 141 6.27 -2.21 -15.56
C ASN A 141 6.88 -1.27 -14.48
N LEU A 142 6.07 -0.36 -13.92
CA LEU A 142 6.48 0.58 -12.86
C LEU A 142 5.96 0.18 -11.47
N SER A 143 5.14 -0.84 -11.41
CA SER A 143 4.49 -1.34 -10.20
C SER A 143 4.08 -2.79 -10.36
N ASP A 144 4.04 -3.52 -9.27
CA ASP A 144 3.64 -4.92 -9.25
C ASP A 144 3.12 -5.30 -7.86
N ASP A 145 2.81 -6.58 -7.73
CA ASP A 145 2.54 -7.26 -6.48
C ASP A 145 1.22 -6.76 -5.86
N PHE A 146 0.19 -6.44 -6.65
CA PHE A 146 -1.06 -5.91 -6.12
C PHE A 146 -1.86 -6.95 -5.36
N TRP A 147 -2.29 -6.62 -4.14
CA TRP A 147 -3.10 -7.49 -3.29
C TRP A 147 -4.18 -6.74 -2.55
N THR A 148 -5.37 -7.35 -2.45
CA THR A 148 -6.44 -6.90 -1.55
C THR A 148 -6.75 -7.99 -0.53
N VAL A 149 -7.10 -7.57 0.69
CA VAL A 149 -7.63 -8.45 1.73
C VAL A 149 -9.13 -8.35 1.73
N ARG A 150 -9.81 -9.50 1.70
CA ARG A 150 -11.26 -9.58 1.81
C ARG A 150 -11.61 -10.22 3.14
N ILE A 151 -12.48 -9.54 3.89
CA ILE A 151 -13.09 -10.07 5.09
C ILE A 151 -14.43 -10.64 4.62
N LEU A 152 -14.57 -11.97 4.63
CA LEU A 152 -15.89 -12.57 4.50
C LEU A 152 -16.66 -12.21 5.77
N GLN A 153 -17.71 -11.41 5.65
CA GLN A 153 -18.73 -11.37 6.68
C GLN A 153 -19.40 -12.75 6.66
N GLU A 154 -19.29 -13.49 7.77
CA GLU A 154 -20.24 -14.59 7.99
C GLU A 154 -21.64 -13.93 8.04
N ALA A 155 -22.53 -14.41 7.16
CA ALA A 155 -23.93 -14.00 7.11
C ALA A 155 -24.69 -14.48 8.36
#